data_AF-A0A833M4E2-F1
#
_entry.id   AF-A0A833M4E2-F1
#
_cell.length_a   1.000
_cell.length_b   1.000
_cell.length_c   1.000
_cell.angle_alpha   90.00
_cell.angle_beta   90.00
_cell.angle_gamma   90.00
#
_symmetry.space_group_name_H-M   'P 1'
#
loop_
_entity.id
_entity.type
_entity.pdbx_description
1 polymer ?
#
loop_
_entity_poly.entity_id
_entity_poly.type
_entity_poly.pdbx_seq_one_letter_code
_entity_poly.pdbx_strand_id
1 'polypeptide(L)' 'MTRRVLALTQGDPAGIGPETLLRALAASGAEVTPGGAAPVLIGERVAFEAVLALVPGFDRGRLVEVASPTRTALEALPA' A
#
# COMPACT_ATOMS: atom_id res chain seq x y z
N MET A 1 -21.47 -1.48 -5.25
CA MET A 1 -20.72 -0.21 -5.42
C MET A 1 -19.30 -0.55 -5.82
N THR A 2 -18.73 0.14 -6.81
CA THR A 2 -17.35 -0.06 -7.24
C THR A 2 -16.39 0.41 -6.15
N ARG A 3 -15.49 -0.46 -5.68
CA ARG A 3 -14.47 -0.09 -4.68
C ARG A 3 -13.57 0.99 -5.28
N ARG A 4 -13.41 2.13 -4.60
CA ARG A 4 -12.52 3.20 -5.07
C ARG A 4 -11.07 2.75 -4.87
N VAL A 5 -10.19 3.00 -5.83
CA VAL A 5 -8.76 2.68 -5.72
C VAL A 5 -7.98 3.97 -5.54
N LEU A 6 -7.09 4.02 -4.56
CA LEU A 6 -6.19 5.13 -4.30
C LEU A 6 -4.76 4.69 -4.63
N ALA A 7 -4.21 5.22 -5.72
CA ALA A 7 -2.82 5.00 -6.08
C ALA A 7 -1.91 5.86 -5.19
N LEU A 8 -0.96 5.21 -4.52
CA LEU A 8 0.04 5.84 -3.65
C LEU A 8 1.42 5.61 -4.24
N THR A 9 2.01 6.64 -4.84
CA THR A 9 3.34 6.58 -5.45
C THR A 9 4.44 6.80 -4.41
N GLN A 10 5.51 6.01 -4.44
CA GLN A 10 6.57 6.06 -3.41
C GLN A 10 7.39 7.37 -3.39
N GLY A 11 7.49 8.07 -4.53
CA GLY A 11 8.48 9.14 -4.72
C GLY A 11 9.89 8.59 -4.97
N ASP A 12 10.89 9.23 -4.37
CA ASP A 12 12.29 8.79 -4.42
C ASP A 12 12.50 7.59 -3.46
N PRO A 13 12.99 6.43 -3.94
CA PRO A 13 13.23 5.24 -3.11
C PRO A 13 14.31 5.43 -2.04
N ALA A 14 15.24 6.38 -2.21
CA ALA A 14 16.25 6.71 -1.21
C ALA A 14 15.76 7.72 -0.17
N GLY A 15 14.58 8.32 -0.36
CA GLY A 15 13.95 9.24 0.56
C GLY A 15 13.11 8.55 1.65
N ILE A 16 12.31 9.35 2.37
CA ILE A 16 11.43 8.86 3.44
C ILE A 16 10.07 8.33 2.95
N GLY A 17 9.82 8.38 1.64
CA GLY A 17 8.54 8.02 1.03
C GLY A 17 8.09 6.59 1.35
N PRO A 18 8.94 5.56 1.15
CA PRO A 18 8.61 4.18 1.49
C PRO A 18 8.16 4.00 2.94
N GLU A 19 8.91 4.56 3.91
CA GLU A 19 8.58 4.46 5.33
C GLU A 19 7.29 5.22 5.66
N THR A 20 7.13 6.43 5.13
CA THR A 20 5.95 7.27 5.37
C THR A 20 4.67 6.57 4.93
N LEU A 21 4.68 5.93 3.76
CA LEU A 21 3.54 5.20 3.23
C LEU A 21 3.19 3.99 4.10
N LEU A 22 4.18 3.18 4.50
CA LEU A 22 3.94 2.03 5.37
C LEU A 22 3.41 2.44 6.75
N ARG A 23 3.92 3.53 7.34
CA ARG A 23 3.40 4.09 8.60
C ARG A 23 1.95 4.55 8.45
N ALA A 24 1.61 5.22 7.36
CA ALA A 24 0.24 5.66 7.09
C ALA A 24 -0.73 4.47 6.94
N LEU A 25 -0.29 3.40 6.27
CA LEU A 25 -1.06 2.16 6.10
C LEU A 25 -1.19 1.35 7.40
N ALA A 26 -0.16 1.37 8.26
CA ALA A 26 -0.23 0.78 9.60
C ALA A 26 -1.25 1.51 10.49
N ALA A 27 -1.22 2.85 10.47
CA ALA A 27 -2.08 3.68 11.30
C ALA A 27 -3.56 3.69 10.85
N SER A 28 -3.85 3.45 9.58
CA SER A 28 -5.22 3.50 9.03
C SER A 28 -6.03 2.21 9.24
N GLY A 29 -5.43 1.12 9.70
CA GLY A 29 -6.14 -0.17 9.85
C GLY A 29 -6.59 -0.78 8.51
N ALA A 30 -7.54 -1.72 8.54
CA ALA A 30 -8.15 -2.33 7.34
C ALA A 30 -9.22 -1.44 6.69
N GLU A 31 -9.70 -0.41 7.40
CA GLU A 31 -10.64 0.57 6.86
C GLU A 31 -9.91 1.75 6.23
N VAL A 32 -9.66 1.59 4.96
CA VAL A 32 -8.88 2.47 4.12
C VAL A 32 -9.58 3.83 3.94
N THR A 33 -9.01 4.87 4.54
CA THR A 33 -9.27 6.31 4.28
C THR A 33 -10.71 6.79 4.47
N PRO A 34 -10.96 8.09 4.75
CA PRO A 34 -12.30 8.66 4.70
C PRO A 34 -12.93 8.42 3.31
N GLY A 35 -13.87 7.47 3.21
CA GLY A 35 -14.56 7.14 1.96
C GLY A 35 -14.34 5.72 1.38
N GLY A 36 -13.58 4.85 2.06
CA GLY A 36 -13.52 3.40 1.77
C GLY A 36 -12.76 3.02 0.49
N ALA A 37 -11.68 3.73 0.17
CA ALA A 37 -10.85 3.40 -0.98
C ALA A 37 -10.04 2.10 -0.77
N ALA A 38 -9.20 1.68 -1.69
CA ALA A 38 -8.22 0.60 -1.52
C ALA A 38 -6.86 1.18 -1.89
N PRO A 39 -5.85 1.16 -1.00
CA PRO A 39 -4.57 1.76 -1.31
C PRO A 39 -3.78 0.79 -2.18
N VAL A 40 -3.20 1.30 -3.26
CA VAL A 40 -2.30 0.56 -4.15
C VAL A 40 -0.97 1.27 -4.14
N LEU A 41 0.06 0.62 -3.60
CA LEU A 41 1.43 1.14 -3.61
C LEU A 41 2.02 0.99 -5.01
N ILE A 42 2.53 2.09 -5.56
CA ILE A 42 3.24 2.13 -6.83
C ILE A 42 4.68 2.56 -6.53
N GLY A 43 5.61 1.62 -6.62
CA GLY A 43 7.01 1.85 -6.31
C GLY A 43 7.85 0.60 -6.41
N GLU A 44 9.08 0.71 -5.92
CA GLU A 44 10.04 -0.38 -5.90
C GLU A 44 9.82 -1.23 -4.66
N ARG A 45 9.53 -2.51 -4.89
CA ARG A 45 9.31 -3.48 -3.82
C ARG A 45 10.48 -3.51 -2.83
N VAL A 46 11.72 -3.50 -3.32
CA VAL A 46 12.93 -3.55 -2.50
C VAL A 46 13.05 -2.35 -1.54
N ALA A 47 12.59 -1.16 -1.95
CA ALA A 47 12.63 0.03 -1.11
C ALA A 47 11.65 -0.08 0.08
N PHE A 48 10.43 -0.58 -0.16
CA PHE A 48 9.48 -0.86 0.92
C PHE A 48 9.97 -1.98 1.85
N GLU A 49 10.53 -3.05 1.28
CA GLU A 49 11.02 -4.17 2.08
C GLU A 49 12.16 -3.77 3.02
N ALA A 50 13.06 -2.90 2.57
CA ALA A 50 14.18 -2.40 3.36
C ALA A 50 13.74 -1.64 4.63
N VAL A 51 12.56 -1.00 4.61
CA VAL A 51 12.06 -0.17 5.71
C VAL A 51 10.97 -0.85 6.55
N LEU A 52 10.52 -2.06 6.21
CA LEU A 52 9.45 -2.77 6.95
C LEU A 52 9.77 -2.91 8.44
N ALA A 53 11.02 -3.25 8.78
CA ALA A 53 11.45 -3.40 10.17
C ALA A 53 11.39 -2.09 10.98
N LEU A 54 11.33 -0.93 10.30
CA LEU A 54 11.23 0.39 10.92
C LEU A 54 9.78 0.78 11.24
N VAL A 55 8.80 -0.02 10.81
CA VAL A 55 7.37 0.26 10.98
C VAL A 55 6.74 -0.81 11.90
N PRO A 56 6.76 -0.59 13.23
CA PRO A 56 6.18 -1.54 14.18
C PRO A 56 4.70 -1.78 13.90
N GLY A 57 4.28 -3.04 13.94
CA GLY A 57 2.87 -3.44 13.77
C GLY A 57 2.37 -3.47 12.32
N PHE A 58 3.21 -3.19 11.32
CA PHE A 58 2.83 -3.41 9.93
C PHE A 58 2.93 -4.91 9.58
N ASP A 59 1.80 -5.53 9.27
CA ASP A 59 1.75 -6.90 8.79
C ASP A 59 2.16 -6.98 7.32
N ARG A 60 3.33 -7.56 7.06
CA ARG A 60 3.86 -7.80 5.70
C ARG A 60 2.91 -8.67 4.86
N GLY A 61 2.12 -9.55 5.47
CA GLY A 61 1.13 -10.38 4.77
C GLY A 61 0.04 -9.57 4.05
N ARG A 62 -0.13 -8.28 4.41
CA ARG A 62 -1.06 -7.36 3.74
C ARG A 62 -0.54 -6.83 2.40
N LEU A 63 0.75 -7.00 2.09
CA LEU A 63 1.32 -6.61 0.81
C LEU A 63 1.09 -7.72 -0.22
N VAL A 64 0.13 -7.51 -1.10
CA VAL A 64 -0.13 -8.39 -2.24
C VAL A 64 0.51 -7.78 -3.49
N GLU A 65 1.46 -8.50 -4.08
CA GLU A 65 2.04 -8.11 -5.35
C GLU A 65 1.05 -8.39 -6.48
N VAL A 66 0.87 -7.40 -7.35
CA VAL A 66 0.01 -7.51 -8.53
C VAL A 66 0.86 -7.28 -9.78
N ALA A 67 1.14 -8.36 -10.50
CA ALA A 67 1.72 -8.27 -11.83
C ALA A 67 0.64 -7.80 -12.82
N SER A 68 0.94 -6.79 -13.64
CA SER A 68 0.04 -6.22 -14.66
C SER A 68 -1.34 -5.80 -14.10
N PRO A 69 -1.40 -4.74 -13.26
CA PRO A 69 -2.63 -4.36 -12.57
C PRO A 69 -3.72 -3.93 -13.56
N THR A 70 -4.82 -4.66 -13.59
CA THR A 70 -6.08 -4.23 -14.22
C THR A 70 -7.03 -3.72 -13.13
N ARG A 71 -7.96 -2.84 -13.51
CA ARG A 71 -9.01 -2.37 -12.60
C ARG A 71 -9.75 -3.53 -11.93
N THR A 72 -10.14 -4.53 -12.70
CA THR A 72 -10.84 -5.72 -12.19
C THR A 72 -9.98 -6.53 -11.23
N ALA A 73 -8.68 -6.69 -11.50
CA ALA A 73 -7.77 -7.41 -10.60
C ALA A 73 -7.62 -6.68 -9.26
N LEU A 74 -7.51 -5.34 -9.27
CA LEU A 74 -7.42 -4.53 -8.06
C LEU A 74 -8.71 -4.54 -7.24
N GLU A 75 -9.87 -4.54 -7.91
CA GLU A 75 -11.18 -4.62 -7.27
C GLU A 75 -11.46 -6.00 -6.63
N ALA A 76 -10.78 -7.05 -7.10
CA ALA A 76 -10.89 -8.41 -6.57
C ALA A 76 -9.98 -8.70 -5.36
N LEU A 77 -9.08 -7.78 -5.00
CA LEU A 77 -8.17 -7.97 -3.87
C LEU A 77 -8.94 -7.96 -2.54
N PRO A 78 -8.52 -8.80 -1.56
CA PRO A 78 -9.09 -8.78 -0.22
C PRO A 78 -8.94 -7.40 0.43
N ALA A 79 -9.88 -7.06 1.30
CA ALA A 79 -9.86 -5.79 2.05
C ALA A 79 -8.84 -5.80 3.18
#